data_AF-A0A847VVI4-F1
#
_entry.id   AF-A0A847VVI4-F1
#
_cell.length_a   1.000
_cell.length_b   1.000
_cell.length_c   1.000
_cell.angle_alpha   90.00
_cell.angle_beta   90.00
_cell.angle_gamma   90.00
#
_symmetry.space_group_name_H-M   'P 1'
#
loop_
_entity.id
_entity.type
_entity.pdbx_description
1 polymer ?
#
loop_
_entity_poly.entity_id
_entity_poly.type
_entity_poly.pdbx_seq_one_letter_code
_entity_poly.pdbx_strand_id
1 'polypeptide(L)'
;MSDNINKNKQLDEKVLQATEKILQEVLPAEIVILTRPLFLKNRTLTISCSNSLAAQEIGQRQQEIVDKINEKLGKNEIDRVRYLT
;
A
#
# COMPACT_ATOMS: atom_id res chain seq x y z
N MET A 1 19.12 -18.68 -12.17
CA MET A 1 18.35 -18.52 -10.91
C MET A 1 18.25 -17.05 -10.48
N SER A 2 18.55 -16.08 -11.35
CA SER A 2 18.74 -14.66 -10.99
C SER A 2 17.59 -13.74 -11.48
N ASP A 3 16.81 -14.21 -12.46
CA ASP A 3 15.76 -13.43 -13.12
C ASP A 3 14.51 -13.20 -12.26
N ASN A 4 14.26 -14.09 -11.29
CA ASN A 4 13.05 -14.04 -10.46
C ASN A 4 13.15 -12.99 -9.33
N ILE A 5 14.34 -12.77 -8.79
CA ILE A 5 14.57 -11.81 -7.68
C ILE A 5 14.43 -10.37 -8.20
N ASN A 6 14.94 -10.10 -9.41
CA ASN A 6 14.94 -8.76 -9.98
C ASN A 6 13.54 -8.31 -10.45
N LYS A 7 12.73 -9.26 -10.97
CA LYS A 7 11.36 -8.99 -11.43
C LYS A 7 10.40 -8.68 -10.28
N ASN A 8 10.55 -9.38 -9.14
CA ASN A 8 9.76 -9.11 -7.95
C ASN A 8 10.10 -7.72 -7.38
N LYS A 9 11.38 -7.35 -7.27
CA LYS A 9 11.78 -6.05 -6.75
C LYS A 9 11.20 -4.87 -7.54
N GLN A 10 11.27 -4.91 -8.88
CA GLN A 10 10.68 -3.85 -9.71
C GLN A 10 9.16 -3.75 -9.55
N LEU A 11 8.48 -4.89 -9.37
CA LEU A 11 7.05 -4.92 -9.13
C LEU A 11 6.72 -4.31 -7.75
N ASP A 12 7.47 -4.68 -6.72
CA ASP A 12 7.31 -4.14 -5.37
C ASP A 12 7.47 -2.61 -5.38
N GLU A 13 8.48 -2.07 -6.06
CA GLU A 13 8.67 -0.63 -6.20
C GLU A 13 7.48 0.06 -6.89
N LYS A 14 6.93 -0.54 -7.95
CA LYS A 14 5.73 -0.01 -8.62
C LYS A 14 4.51 -0.02 -7.70
N VAL A 15 4.35 -1.07 -6.90
CA VAL A 15 3.26 -1.17 -5.94
C VAL A 15 3.39 -0.11 -4.86
N LEU A 16 4.58 0.12 -4.31
CA LEU A 16 4.81 1.15 -3.31
C LEU A 16 4.53 2.55 -3.86
N GLN A 17 5.02 2.87 -5.06
CA GLN A 17 4.74 4.15 -5.71
C GLN A 17 3.25 4.35 -6.03
N ALA A 18 2.56 3.31 -6.49
CA ALA A 18 1.12 3.35 -6.70
C ALA A 18 0.39 3.62 -5.38
N THR A 19 0.81 2.93 -4.31
CA THR A 19 0.25 3.12 -2.96
C THR A 19 0.40 4.56 -2.49
N GLU A 20 1.56 5.18 -2.63
CA GLU A 20 1.77 6.58 -2.20
C GLU A 20 0.78 7.55 -2.86
N LYS A 21 0.46 7.33 -4.15
CA LYS A 21 -0.52 8.14 -4.88
C LYS A 21 -1.94 7.85 -4.40
N ILE A 22 -2.31 6.57 -4.28
CA ILE A 22 -3.66 6.19 -3.81
C ILE A 22 -3.92 6.70 -2.39
N LEU A 23 -2.93 6.66 -1.49
CA LEU A 23 -3.09 7.21 -0.14
C LEU A 23 -3.40 8.71 -0.19
N GLN A 24 -2.75 9.47 -1.07
CA GLN A 24 -3.05 10.90 -1.27
C GLN A 24 -4.45 11.17 -1.84
N GLU A 25 -5.02 10.23 -2.60
CA GLU A 25 -6.36 10.35 -3.18
C GLU A 25 -7.47 9.95 -2.19
N VAL A 26 -7.20 8.97 -1.33
CA VAL A 26 -8.19 8.33 -0.46
C VAL A 26 -8.21 8.93 0.94
N LEU A 27 -7.05 9.36 1.45
CA LEU A 27 -6.90 9.84 2.81
C LEU A 27 -6.81 11.38 2.87
N PRO A 28 -7.30 11.99 3.97
CA PRO A 28 -7.03 13.40 4.24
C PRO A 28 -5.52 13.68 4.33
N ALA A 29 -5.07 14.85 3.88
CA ALA A 29 -3.65 15.20 3.84
C ALA A 29 -2.94 15.08 5.21
N GLU A 30 -3.63 15.40 6.30
CA GLU A 30 -3.12 15.26 7.67
C GLU A 30 -2.87 13.81 8.09
N ILE A 31 -3.58 12.86 7.48
CA ILE A 31 -3.40 11.43 7.71
C ILE A 31 -2.29 10.91 6.81
N VAL A 32 -2.24 11.33 5.55
CA VAL A 32 -1.23 10.91 4.57
C VAL A 32 0.19 11.11 5.12
N ILE A 33 0.47 12.27 5.73
CA ILE A 33 1.80 12.57 6.29
C ILE A 33 2.22 11.64 7.44
N LEU A 34 1.27 10.94 8.05
CA LEU A 34 1.49 9.98 9.14
C LEU A 34 1.61 8.54 8.62
N THR A 35 1.54 8.34 7.30
CA THR A 35 1.53 7.03 6.67
C THR A 35 2.72 6.88 5.73
N ARG A 36 3.29 5.68 5.67
CA ARG A 36 4.33 5.36 4.69
C ARG A 36 4.24 3.90 4.28
N PRO A 37 4.09 3.58 2.99
CA PRO A 37 4.15 2.21 2.53
C PRO A 37 5.58 1.66 2.69
N LEU A 38 5.70 0.44 3.22
CA LEU A 38 6.98 -0.16 3.55
C LEU A 38 7.40 -1.22 2.54
N PHE A 39 6.59 -2.26 2.38
CA PHE A 39 6.86 -3.38 1.48
C PHE A 39 5.59 -4.14 1.13
N LEU A 40 5.62 -4.82 -0.01
CA LEU A 40 4.66 -5.86 -0.38
C LEU A 40 5.28 -7.23 -0.09
N LYS A 41 4.53 -8.12 0.56
CA LYS A 41 4.95 -9.51 0.74
C LYS A 41 3.74 -10.41 0.76
N ASN A 42 3.76 -11.51 0.01
CA ASN A 42 2.64 -12.46 -0.07
C ASN A 42 1.31 -11.75 -0.36
N ARG A 43 1.31 -10.80 -1.31
CA ARG A 43 0.15 -9.99 -1.69
C ARG A 43 -0.44 -9.16 -0.53
N THR A 44 0.31 -9.00 0.55
CA THR A 44 -0.03 -8.16 1.70
C THR A 44 0.87 -6.94 1.69
N LEU A 45 0.27 -5.78 1.49
CA LEU A 45 0.95 -4.49 1.53
C LEU A 45 1.03 -4.01 2.98
N THR A 46 2.22 -3.69 3.45
CA THR A 46 2.43 -3.18 4.81
C THR A 46 2.68 -1.67 4.79
N ILE A 47 1.92 -0.93 5.60
CA ILE A 47 2.02 0.53 5.74
C ILE A 47 2.36 0.85 7.19
N SER A 48 3.42 1.64 7.43
CA SER A 48 3.65 2.21 8.77
C SER A 48 2.74 3.39 9.01
N CYS A 49 2.21 3.50 10.22
CA CYS A 49 1.36 4.58 10.69
C CYS A 49 2.00 5.20 11.94
N SER A 50 2.09 6.53 12.03
CA SER A 50 2.71 7.18 13.19
C SER A 50 1.80 7.24 14.43
N ASN A 51 0.50 7.00 14.29
CA ASN A 51 -0.45 6.98 15.41
C ASN A 51 -1.69 6.12 15.12
N SER A 52 -2.54 5.96 16.15
CA SER A 52 -3.75 5.14 16.07
C SER A 52 -4.83 5.73 15.16
N LEU A 53 -4.89 7.06 14.98
CA LEU A 53 -5.86 7.70 14.08
C LEU A 53 -5.59 7.30 12.63
N ALA A 54 -4.33 7.38 12.19
CA ALA A 54 -3.94 6.96 10.84
C ALA A 54 -4.20 5.46 10.60
N ALA A 55 -3.95 4.62 11.61
CA ALA A 55 -4.26 3.20 11.54
C ALA A 55 -5.78 2.94 11.42
N GLN A 56 -6.61 3.69 12.15
CA GLN A 56 -8.06 3.60 12.03
C GLN A 56 -8.56 4.00 10.65
N GLU A 57 -8.09 5.11 10.10
CA GLU A 57 -8.49 5.57 8.75
C GLU A 57 -8.12 4.56 7.67
N ILE A 58 -6.89 4.01 7.72
CA ILE A 58 -6.47 2.95 6.79
C ILE A 58 -7.34 1.70 6.96
N GLY A 59 -7.64 1.31 8.20
CA GLY A 59 -8.49 0.15 8.48
C GLY A 59 -9.91 0.32 7.92
N GLN A 60 -10.51 1.50 8.10
CA GLN A 60 -11.86 1.80 7.59
C GLN A 60 -11.93 1.83 6.06
N ARG A 61 -10.85 2.27 5.40
CA ARG A 61 -10.77 2.39 3.93
C ARG A 61 -9.98 1.26 3.29
N GLN A 62 -9.69 0.19 4.04
CA GLN A 62 -8.78 -0.86 3.61
C GLN A 62 -9.17 -1.45 2.25
N GLN A 63 -10.45 -1.79 2.08
CA GLN A 63 -10.95 -2.38 0.85
C GLN A 63 -10.81 -1.41 -0.33
N GLU A 64 -11.21 -0.14 -0.14
CA GLU A 64 -11.08 0.91 -1.16
C GLU A 64 -9.62 1.10 -1.60
N ILE A 65 -8.68 1.10 -0.66
CA ILE A 65 -7.25 1.23 -0.95
C ILE A 65 -6.77 0.04 -1.80
N VAL A 66 -7.14 -1.19 -1.42
CA VAL A 66 -6.77 -2.41 -2.18
C VAL A 66 -7.32 -2.34 -3.60
N ASP A 67 -8.60 -2.02 -3.76
CA ASP A 67 -9.27 -1.97 -5.05
C ASP A 67 -8.66 -0.90 -5.96
N LYS A 68 -8.43 0.32 -5.45
CA LYS A 68 -7.80 1.40 -6.21
C LYS A 68 -6.36 1.08 -6.62
N ILE A 69 -5.58 0.42 -5.76
CA ILE A 69 -4.20 0.03 -6.13
C ILE A 69 -4.24 -1.04 -7.23
N ASN A 70 -5.06 -2.07 -7.09
CA ASN A 70 -5.18 -3.13 -8.10
C ASN A 70 -5.72 -2.59 -9.44
N GLU A 71 -6.70 -1.68 -9.41
CA GLU A 71 -7.21 -0.97 -10.58
C GLU A 71 -6.08 -0.16 -11.25
N LYS A 72 -5.31 0.61 -10.46
CA LYS A 72 -4.17 1.39 -10.97
C LYS A 72 -3.11 0.54 -11.64
N LEU A 73 -2.89 -0.67 -11.12
CA LEU A 73 -1.91 -1.62 -11.65
C LEU A 73 -2.48 -2.46 -12.82
N GLY A 74 -3.80 -2.44 -13.05
CA GLY A 74 -4.48 -3.23 -14.06
C GLY A 74 -4.49 -4.74 -13.79
N LYS A 75 -4.19 -5.15 -12.56
CA LYS A 75 -4.13 -6.55 -12.12
C LYS A 75 -4.23 -6.65 -10.59
N ASN A 76 -4.73 -7.80 -10.12
CA ASN A 76 -4.87 -8.08 -8.69
C ASN A 76 -3.50 -8.46 -8.09
N GLU A 77 -2.74 -7.50 -7.58
CA GLU A 77 -1.42 -7.72 -6.97
C GLU A 77 -1.46 -7.77 -5.45
N ILE A 78 -2.45 -7.11 -4.85
CA ILE A 78 -2.61 -6.98 -3.40
C ILE A 78 -3.96 -7.57 -3.02
N ASP A 79 -3.99 -8.40 -1.99
CA ASP A 79 -5.24 -8.90 -1.41
C ASP A 79 -5.62 -8.13 -0.13
N ARG A 80 -4.61 -7.65 0.60
CA ARG A 80 -4.79 -7.04 1.92
C ARG A 80 -3.78 -5.94 2.20
N VAL A 81 -4.19 -4.99 3.04
CA VAL A 81 -3.30 -4.03 3.68
C VAL A 81 -3.16 -4.40 5.15
N ARG A 82 -1.93 -4.32 5.66
CA ARG A 82 -1.61 -4.37 7.08
C ARG A 82 -1.02 -3.03 7.47
N TYR A 83 -1.39 -2.52 8.64
CA TYR A 83 -0.74 -1.38 9.24
C TYR A 83 0.14 -1.80 10.41
N LEU A 84 1.25 -1.07 10.61
CA LEU A 84 2.11 -1.15 11.78
C LEU A 84 2.12 0.23 12.44
N THR A 85 1.71 0.28 13.70
CA THR A 85 1.88 1.44 14.59
C THR A 85 3.13 1.29 15.42
#